data_AF-A0A357G0F8-F1
#
_entry.id   AF-A0A357G0F8-F1
#
_cell.length_a   1.000
_cell.length_b   1.000
_cell.length_c   1.000
_cell.angle_alpha   90.00
_cell.angle_beta   90.00
_cell.angle_gamma   90.00
#
_symmetry.space_group_name_H-M   'P 1'
#
loop_
_entity.id
_entity.type
_entity.pdbx_description
1 polymer ?
#
loop_
_entity_poly.entity_id
_entity_poly.type
_entity_poly.pdbx_seq_one_letter_code
_entity_poly.pdbx_strand_id
1 'polypeptide(L)'
;MLDLSWAELLVIMAVAVLVLGPDEIPGLMHNLGRVVRRLQYIRYAFTQQFEDFMRESDLDDIRKSVNFEAKDFDETEADEEFSTTERAENAEKQPNS
;
A
#
# COMPACT_ATOMS: atom_id res chain seq x y z
N MET A 1 -15.29 -8.89 -9.23
CA MET A 1 -14.85 -9.09 -7.83
C MET A 1 -13.75 -10.13 -7.90
N LEU A 2 -12.58 -9.87 -7.33
CA LEU A 2 -11.47 -10.83 -7.30
C LEU A 2 -11.68 -11.72 -6.08
N ASP A 3 -12.43 -12.80 -6.26
CA ASP A 3 -12.70 -13.79 -5.22
C ASP A 3 -11.46 -14.69 -5.03
N LEU A 4 -10.39 -14.10 -4.48
CA LEU A 4 -9.11 -14.74 -4.11
C LEU A 4 -9.34 -15.90 -3.12
N SER A 5 -9.79 -17.02 -3.68
CA SER A 5 -10.11 -18.25 -2.97
C SER A 5 -8.88 -19.15 -2.95
N TRP A 6 -8.77 -19.98 -1.92
CA TRP A 6 -7.78 -21.05 -1.84
C TRP A 6 -7.80 -21.96 -3.09
N ALA A 7 -8.98 -22.16 -3.67
CA ALA A 7 -9.13 -22.93 -4.91
C ALA A 7 -8.48 -22.23 -6.12
N GLU A 8 -8.68 -20.92 -6.28
CA GLU A 8 -8.09 -20.17 -7.39
C GLU A 8 -6.57 -20.08 -7.27
N LEU A 9 -6.04 -19.88 -6.05
CA LEU A 9 -4.60 -19.91 -5.81
C LEU A 9 -3.98 -21.25 -6.22
N LEU A 10 -4.64 -22.37 -5.93
CA LEU A 10 -4.17 -23.69 -6.37
C LEU A 10 -4.17 -23.83 -7.90
N VAL A 11 -5.21 -23.33 -8.57
CA VAL A 11 -5.26 -23.35 -10.05
C VAL A 11 -4.14 -22.50 -10.65
N ILE A 12 -3.91 -21.30 -10.14
CA ILE A 12 -2.81 -20.42 -10.59
C ILE A 12 -1.47 -21.10 -10.36
N MET A 13 -1.26 -21.73 -9.20
CA MET A 13 -0.03 -22.46 -8.88
C MET A 13 0.20 -23.66 -9.82
N ALA A 14 -0.86 -24.41 -10.13
CA ALA A 14 -0.78 -25.51 -11.10
C ALA A 14 -0.45 -25.02 -12.52
N VAL A 15 -1.08 -23.92 -12.98
CA VAL A 15 -0.79 -23.32 -14.29
C VAL A 15 0.64 -22.78 -14.34
N ALA A 16 1.11 -22.11 -13.27
CA ALA A 16 2.48 -21.63 -13.19
C ALA A 16 3.49 -22.78 -13.31
N VAL A 17 3.25 -23.90 -12.62
CA VAL A 17 4.11 -25.10 -12.71
C VAL A 17 4.08 -25.71 -14.12
N LEU A 18 2.95 -25.69 -14.82
CA LEU A 18 2.87 -26.18 -16.20
C LEU A 18 3.62 -25.31 -17.21
N VAL A 19 3.58 -23.98 -17.04
CA VAL A 19 4.16 -23.03 -17.98
C VAL A 19 5.66 -22.85 -17.75
N LEU A 20 6.07 -22.70 -16.48
CA LEU A 20 7.47 -22.47 -16.12
C LEU A 20 8.18 -23.77 -15.69
N GLY A 21 7.46 -24.83 -15.32
CA GLY A 21 8.06 -26.04 -14.75
C GLY A 21 8.20 -25.97 -13.22
N PRO A 22 8.08 -27.12 -12.53
CA PRO A 22 8.12 -27.18 -11.06
C PRO A 22 9.47 -26.81 -10.47
N ASP A 23 10.56 -26.98 -11.24
CA ASP A 23 11.92 -26.72 -10.80
C ASP A 23 12.36 -25.27 -11.05
N GLU A 24 11.71 -24.55 -11.97
CA GLU A 24 12.06 -23.16 -12.28
C GLU A 24 11.49 -22.19 -11.26
N ILE A 25 10.24 -22.38 -10.81
CA ILE A 25 9.61 -21.54 -9.78
C ILE A 25 10.47 -21.40 -8.51
N PRO A 26 10.95 -22.48 -7.86
CA PRO A 26 11.81 -22.36 -6.68
C PRO A 26 13.16 -21.71 -7.01
N GLY A 27 13.72 -21.94 -8.20
CA GLY A 27 14.92 -21.25 -8.67
C GLY A 27 14.74 -19.74 -8.83
N LEU A 28 13.64 -19.32 -9.46
CA LEU A 28 13.27 -17.91 -9.63
C LEU A 28 12.97 -17.25 -8.27
N MET A 29 12.19 -17.91 -7.40
CA MET A 29 11.91 -17.42 -6.04
C MET A 29 13.18 -17.26 -5.22
N HIS A 30 14.14 -18.17 -5.35
CA HIS A 30 15.40 -18.07 -4.65
C HIS A 30 16.24 -16.86 -5.13
N ASN A 31 16.26 -16.61 -6.45
CA ASN A 31 16.94 -15.44 -7.03
C ASN A 31 16.25 -14.13 -6.65
N LEU A 32 14.92 -14.06 -6.79
CA LEU A 32 14.11 -12.92 -6.37
C LEU A 32 14.26 -12.66 -4.86
N GLY A 33 14.25 -13.73 -4.06
CA GLY A 33 14.47 -13.67 -2.62
C GLY A 33 15.82 -13.08 -2.24
N ARG A 34 16.90 -13.37 -2.99
CA ARG A 34 18.20 -12.72 -2.78
C ARG A 34 18.15 -11.22 -3.10
N VAL A 35 17.47 -10.83 -4.16
CA VAL A 35 17.30 -9.41 -4.53
C VAL A 35 16.50 -8.67 -3.45
N VAL A 36 15.35 -9.22 -3.04
CA VAL A 36 14.51 -8.69 -1.96
C VAL A 36 15.29 -8.63 -0.65
N ARG A 37 16.07 -9.66 -0.31
CA ARG A 37 16.90 -9.68 0.91
C ARG A 37 18.01 -8.62 0.88
N ARG A 38 18.57 -8.33 -0.29
CA ARG A 38 19.53 -7.23 -0.45
C ARG A 38 18.85 -5.87 -0.27
N LEU A 39 17.66 -5.69 -0.83
CA LEU A 39 16.84 -4.50 -0.61
C LEU A 39 16.47 -4.33 0.87
N GLN A 40 16.18 -5.44 1.55
CA GLN A 40 15.97 -5.52 2.99
C GLN A 40 17.18 -5.01 3.79
N TYR A 41 18.38 -5.43 3.41
CA TYR A 41 19.60 -5.01 4.08
C TYR A 41 19.90 -3.54 3.84
N ILE A 42 19.69 -3.09 2.60
CA ILE A 42 19.71 -1.70 2.19
C ILE A 42 18.82 -0.88 3.13
N ARG A 43 17.51 -1.12 3.25
CA ARG A 43 16.63 -0.33 4.15
C ARG A 43 17.12 -0.26 5.61
N TYR A 44 17.72 -1.33 6.15
CA TYR A 44 18.29 -1.32 7.50
C TYR A 44 19.52 -0.40 7.59
N ALA A 45 20.35 -0.37 6.56
CA ALA A 45 21.51 0.50 6.45
C ALA A 45 21.15 1.95 6.09
N PHE A 46 20.00 2.18 5.44
CA PHE A 46 19.48 3.53 5.21
C PHE A 46 19.08 4.15 6.54
N THR A 47 18.31 3.52 7.43
CA THR A 47 17.88 4.18 8.67
C THR A 47 19.04 4.77 9.51
N GLN A 48 20.14 4.04 9.66
CA GLN A 48 21.28 4.49 10.49
C GLN A 48 22.11 5.62 9.86
N GLN A 49 22.19 5.70 8.53
CA GLN A 49 22.97 6.74 7.82
C GLN A 49 22.09 7.88 7.30
N PHE A 50 20.81 7.58 7.02
CA PHE A 50 19.78 8.53 6.66
C PHE A 50 19.60 9.50 7.80
N GLU A 51 19.59 9.08 9.07
CA GLU A 51 19.49 9.99 10.23
C GLU A 51 20.58 11.09 10.25
N ASP A 52 21.80 10.77 9.78
CA ASP A 52 22.91 11.72 9.67
C ASP A 52 22.77 12.65 8.44
N PHE A 53 22.30 12.15 7.29
CA PHE A 53 22.01 12.98 6.10
C PHE A 53 20.72 13.81 6.25
N MET A 54 19.72 13.28 6.97
CA MET A 54 18.43 13.89 7.31
C MET A 54 18.60 15.17 8.11
N ARG A 55 19.62 15.18 8.97
CA ARG A 55 19.93 16.30 9.84
C ARG A 55 20.65 17.44 9.13
N GLU A 56 21.21 17.19 7.93
CA GLU A 56 22.04 18.15 7.20
C GLU A 56 21.42 18.60 5.85
N SER A 57 20.56 17.82 5.15
CA SER A 57 20.05 18.24 3.81
C SER A 57 18.76 17.53 3.33
N ASP A 58 17.78 18.31 2.83
CA ASP A 58 16.84 18.01 1.71
C ASP A 58 15.86 16.80 1.76
N LEU A 59 15.36 16.39 2.92
CA LEU A 59 14.28 15.38 2.96
C LEU A 59 12.90 15.88 2.55
N ASP A 60 12.69 17.19 2.64
CA ASP A 60 11.39 17.79 2.41
C ASP A 60 11.03 17.74 0.91
N ASP A 61 12.03 17.85 0.03
CA ASP A 61 11.85 17.78 -1.42
C ASP A 61 11.53 16.36 -1.92
N ILE A 62 12.17 15.34 -1.35
CA ILE A 62 11.83 13.94 -1.66
C ILE A 62 10.42 13.65 -1.15
N ARG A 63 10.10 14.01 0.09
CA ARG A 63 8.77 13.82 0.66
C ARG A 63 7.69 14.53 -0.16
N LYS A 64 7.97 15.74 -0.66
CA LYS A 64 7.07 16.52 -1.51
C LYS A 64 6.86 15.88 -2.89
N SER A 65 7.89 15.26 -3.48
CA SER A 65 7.77 14.53 -4.74
C SER A 65 6.94 13.24 -4.62
N VAL A 66 7.11 12.47 -3.53
CA VAL A 66 6.31 11.25 -3.30
C VAL A 66 4.86 11.59 -2.95
N ASN A 67 4.66 12.68 -2.20
CA ASN A 67 3.32 13.15 -1.84
C ASN A 67 2.57 13.75 -3.04
N PHE A 68 3.27 14.35 -4.02
CA PHE A 68 2.63 14.86 -5.23
C PHE A 68 2.03 13.73 -6.10
N GLU A 69 2.68 12.57 -6.14
CA GLU A 69 2.20 11.41 -6.91
C GLU A 69 1.12 10.62 -6.15
N ALA A 70 1.19 10.59 -4.82
CA ALA A 70 0.19 9.92 -3.98
C ALA A 70 -1.12 10.73 -3.83
N LYS A 71 -1.07 12.06 -3.94
CA LYS A 71 -2.24 12.92 -3.74
C LYS A 71 -3.25 12.86 -4.90
N ASP A 72 -2.82 12.46 -6.09
CA ASP A 72 -3.71 12.28 -7.25
C ASP A 72 -4.59 11.01 -7.19
N PHE A 73 -4.42 10.14 -6.18
CA PHE A 73 -5.18 8.89 -6.04
C PHE A 73 -6.17 8.84 -4.86
N ASP A 74 -6.22 9.84 -3.98
CA ASP A 74 -6.98 9.78 -2.70
C ASP A 74 -8.07 10.85 -2.53
N GLU A 75 -8.35 11.68 -3.55
CA GLU A 75 -9.26 12.82 -3.41
C GLU A 75 -10.58 12.61 -4.18
N THR A 76 -11.29 11.49 -3.94
CA THR A 76 -12.64 11.29 -4.53
C THR A 76 -13.75 10.76 -3.62
N GLU A 77 -13.54 10.41 -2.34
CA GLU A 77 -14.64 9.86 -1.53
C GLU A 77 -14.67 10.27 -0.02
N ALA A 78 -14.33 11.50 0.35
CA ALA A 78 -14.32 11.89 1.77
C ALA A 78 -15.13 13.15 2.14
N ASP A 79 -16.08 13.56 1.31
CA ASP A 79 -16.71 14.89 1.45
C ASP A 79 -18.23 14.85 1.72
N GLU A 80 -18.92 13.73 1.49
CA GLU A 80 -20.40 13.76 1.42
C GLU A 80 -21.17 13.13 2.60
N GLU A 81 -20.55 12.41 3.54
CA GLU A 81 -21.32 11.72 4.60
C GLU A 81 -21.49 12.49 5.92
N PHE A 82 -20.76 13.59 6.17
CA PHE A 82 -20.83 14.24 7.49
C PHE A 82 -21.86 15.38 7.61
N SER A 83 -22.46 15.89 6.52
CA SER A 83 -23.39 17.03 6.61
C SER A 83 -24.88 16.68 6.73
N THR A 84 -25.29 15.45 6.43
CA THR A 84 -26.72 15.08 6.44
C THR A 84 -27.19 14.53 7.79
N THR A 85 -26.30 13.92 8.58
CA THR A 85 -26.69 13.25 9.82
C THR A 85 -26.87 14.24 10.99
N GLU A 86 -26.08 15.33 11.07
CA GLU A 86 -26.26 16.32 12.14
C GLU A 86 -27.51 17.21 11.95
N ARG A 87 -27.97 17.42 10.71
CA ARG A 87 -29.17 18.24 10.46
C ARG A 87 -30.47 17.50 10.78
N ALA A 88 -30.47 16.16 10.77
CA ALA A 88 -31.62 15.36 11.15
C ALA A 88 -31.80 15.25 12.68
N GLU A 89 -30.71 15.22 13.46
CA GLU A 89 -30.81 15.10 14.92
C GLU A 89 -31.26 16.40 15.62
N ASN A 90 -30.81 17.56 15.11
CA ASN A 90 -31.14 18.85 15.74
C ASN A 90 -32.52 19.41 15.35
N ALA A 91 -33.19 18.82 14.36
CA ALA A 91 -34.53 19.22 13.93
C ALA A 91 -35.66 18.58 14.77
N GLU A 92 -35.38 17.55 15.57
CA GLU A 92 -36.40 16.85 16.36
C GLU A 92 -36.56 17.40 17.80
N LYS A 93 -35.59 18.17 18.31
CA LYS A 93 -35.63 18.70 19.68
C LYS A 93 -36.28 20.07 19.87
N GLN A 94 -36.84 20.68 18.83
CA GLN A 94 -37.66 21.88 18.99
C GLN A 94 -38.87 21.87 18.05
N PRO A 95 -39.99 21.30 18.52
CA PRO A 95 -41.24 22.03 18.34
C PRO A 95 -42.09 22.04 19.62
N ASN A 96 -42.20 23.23 20.20
CA ASN A 96 -43.44 23.79 20.76
C ASN A 96 -44.06 23.12 22.01
N SER A 97 -43.78 23.69 23.19
CA SER A 97 -44.77 24.08 24.22
C SER A 97 -44.11 24.94 25.29
#